data_AF-T1GBS3-F1
#
_entry.id   AF-T1GBS3-F1
#
_cell.length_a   1.000
_cell.length_b   1.000
_cell.length_c   1.000
_cell.angle_alpha   90.00
_cell.angle_beta   90.00
_cell.angle_gamma   90.00
#
_symmetry.space_group_name_H-M   'P 1'
#
loop_
_entity.id
_entity.type
_entity.pdbx_description
1 polymer ?
#
loop_
_entity_poly.entity_id
_entity_poly.type
_entity_poly.pdbx_seq_one_letter_code
_entity_poly.pdbx_strand_id
1 'polypeptide(L)'
;MYLKLKLFAFLALYFTAIVGEVQKCHFGDLKCIETTASSLVKLGDGSPEMNLPDLHNFNFNGLRFLRNGDSSPIEADLRIIESNITGISGMKASNAKGFGKDLKGPHSITFKSKSTTLLGLIQ
;
A
#
# COMPACT_ATOMS: atom_id res chain seq x y z
N MET A 1 -43.28 -2.08 17.89
CA MET A 1 -42.52 -0.99 17.23
C MET A 1 -41.09 -0.83 17.79
N TYR A 2 -40.83 -1.09 19.08
CA TYR A 2 -39.50 -0.97 19.71
C TYR A 2 -38.43 -1.97 19.24
N LEU A 3 -38.83 -3.19 18.83
CA LEU A 3 -37.89 -4.25 18.45
C LEU A 3 -37.19 -3.99 17.10
N LYS A 4 -37.91 -3.39 16.14
CA LYS A 4 -37.35 -3.00 14.84
C LYS A 4 -36.35 -1.84 14.96
N LEU A 5 -36.60 -0.92 15.88
CA LEU A 5 -35.71 0.22 16.14
C LEU A 5 -34.38 -0.21 16.79
N LYS A 6 -34.42 -1.17 17.72
CA LYS A 6 -33.20 -1.76 18.32
C LYS A 6 -32.38 -2.57 17.33
N LEU A 7 -33.02 -3.30 16.42
CA LEU A 7 -32.34 -4.07 15.38
C LEU A 7 -31.64 -3.17 14.35
N PHE A 8 -32.29 -2.08 13.94
CA PHE A 8 -31.67 -1.06 13.08
C PHE A 8 -30.51 -0.34 13.77
N ALA A 9 -30.63 -0.02 15.06
CA ALA A 9 -29.54 0.57 15.83
C ALA A 9 -28.34 -0.38 15.98
N PHE A 10 -28.58 -1.68 16.17
CA PHE A 10 -27.53 -2.70 16.24
C PHE A 10 -26.82 -2.90 14.89
N LEU A 11 -27.57 -2.89 13.78
CA LEU A 11 -27.01 -2.97 12.43
C LEU A 11 -26.22 -1.70 12.05
N ALA A 12 -26.67 -0.52 12.46
CA ALA A 12 -25.96 0.74 12.24
C ALA A 12 -24.64 0.80 13.04
N LEU A 13 -24.63 0.30 14.28
CA LEU A 13 -23.41 0.18 15.10
C LEU A 13 -22.42 -0.85 14.54
N TYR A 14 -22.92 -1.92 13.91
CA TYR A 14 -22.06 -2.89 13.21
C TYR A 14 -21.43 -2.29 11.96
N PHE A 15 -22.16 -1.45 11.21
CA PHE A 15 -21.66 -0.85 9.98
C PHE A 15 -20.51 0.16 10.23
N THR A 16 -20.56 0.92 11.33
CA THR A 16 -19.47 1.85 11.69
C THR A 16 -18.23 1.15 12.22
N ALA A 17 -18.32 -0.13 12.62
CA ALA A 17 -17.20 -0.90 13.14
C ALA A 17 -16.41 -1.69 12.06
N ILE A 18 -16.85 -1.67 10.80
CA ILE A 18 -16.31 -2.53 9.73
C ILE A 18 -15.24 -1.84 8.86
N VAL A 19 -15.05 -0.52 8.98
CA VAL A 19 -13.92 0.16 8.35
C VAL A 19 -12.90 0.46 9.45
N GLY A 20 -11.93 -0.43 9.64
CA GLY A 20 -10.93 -0.33 10.70
C GLY A 20 -10.35 1.09 10.76
N GLU A 21 -10.59 1.79 11.86
CA GLU A 21 -10.13 3.17 12.02
C GLU A 21 -8.59 3.20 11.90
N VAL A 22 -8.10 3.77 10.81
CA VAL A 22 -6.67 3.99 10.62
C VAL A 22 -6.18 4.89 11.74
N GLN A 23 -5.20 4.42 12.51
CA GLN A 23 -4.63 5.19 13.61
C GLN A 23 -4.12 6.56 13.11
N LYS A 24 -4.69 7.63 13.64
CA LYS A 24 -4.26 9.00 13.36
C LYS A 24 -2.96 9.30 14.10
N CYS A 25 -1.99 9.88 13.39
CA CYS A 25 -0.69 10.27 13.94
C CYS A 25 -0.57 11.78 14.09
N HIS A 26 0.16 12.22 15.12
CA HIS A 26 0.53 13.63 15.25
C HIS A 26 1.65 13.98 14.27
N PHE A 27 1.73 15.27 13.89
CA PHE A 27 2.83 15.76 13.05
C PHE A 27 4.19 15.50 13.71
N GLY A 28 5.13 14.97 12.94
CA GLY A 28 6.47 14.61 13.39
C GLY A 28 6.54 13.31 14.21
N ASP A 29 5.42 12.64 14.49
CA ASP A 29 5.42 11.32 15.13
C ASP A 29 5.75 10.24 14.10
N LEU A 30 7.03 10.19 13.73
CA LEU A 30 7.54 9.26 12.72
C LEU A 30 7.31 7.81 13.11
N LYS A 31 7.29 7.49 14.42
CA LYS A 31 7.09 6.12 14.89
C LYS A 31 5.65 5.67 14.74
N CYS A 32 4.69 6.55 15.05
CA CYS A 32 3.30 6.31 14.73
C CYS A 32 3.14 6.11 13.22
N ILE A 33 3.72 6.99 12.40
CA ILE A 33 3.60 6.92 10.93
C ILE A 33 4.14 5.59 10.39
N GLU A 34 5.33 5.15 10.82
CA GLU A 34 5.88 3.85 10.46
C GLU A 34 4.94 2.70 10.81
N THR A 35 4.38 2.74 12.02
CA THR A 35 3.51 1.67 12.54
C THR A 35 2.20 1.63 11.75
N THR A 36 1.56 2.79 11.58
CA THR A 36 0.33 2.93 10.79
C THR A 36 0.56 2.51 9.34
N ALA A 37 1.63 2.96 8.69
CA ALA A 37 1.96 2.57 7.32
C ALA A 37 2.16 1.05 7.18
N SER A 38 2.81 0.41 8.17
CA SER A 38 2.95 -1.05 8.20
C SER A 38 1.61 -1.77 8.37
N SER A 39 0.69 -1.20 9.16
CA SER A 39 -0.66 -1.75 9.34
C SER A 39 -1.50 -1.60 8.08
N LEU A 40 -1.42 -0.45 7.40
CA LEU A 40 -2.15 -0.19 6.17
C LEU A 40 -1.77 -1.15 5.04
N VAL A 41 -0.46 -1.36 4.84
CA VAL A 41 0.01 -2.27 3.78
C VAL A 41 -0.44 -3.72 4.05
N LYS A 42 -0.55 -4.13 5.32
CA LYS A 42 -1.05 -5.46 5.70
C LYS A 42 -2.53 -5.67 5.46
N LEU A 43 -3.35 -4.61 5.50
CA LEU A 43 -4.78 -4.75 5.23
C LEU A 43 -4.98 -5.32 3.83
N GLY A 44 -4.15 -4.91 2.87
CA GLY A 44 -3.84 -5.65 1.63
C GLY A 44 -4.98 -5.81 0.62
N ASP A 45 -6.23 -5.92 1.05
CA ASP A 45 -7.42 -6.21 0.25
C ASP A 45 -7.80 -5.11 -0.75
N GLY A 46 -7.16 -3.94 -0.66
CA GLY A 46 -7.51 -2.77 -1.45
C GLY A 46 -8.87 -2.19 -1.07
N SER A 47 -9.33 -1.23 -1.87
CA SER A 47 -10.67 -0.62 -1.77
C SER A 47 -11.02 0.04 -3.10
N PRO A 48 -11.94 -0.54 -3.90
CA PRO A 48 -12.38 0.06 -5.15
C PRO A 48 -12.98 1.46 -4.95
N GLU A 49 -13.70 1.68 -3.85
CA GLU A 49 -14.34 2.97 -3.52
C GLU A 49 -13.31 4.10 -3.32
N MET A 50 -12.12 3.78 -2.81
CA MET A 50 -11.03 4.73 -2.61
C MET A 50 -9.94 4.63 -3.69
N ASN A 51 -10.18 3.84 -4.75
CA ASN A 51 -9.19 3.52 -5.78
C ASN A 51 -7.87 2.98 -5.20
N LEU A 52 -7.96 2.23 -4.10
CA LEU A 52 -6.82 1.53 -3.50
C LEU A 52 -6.73 0.14 -4.12
N PRO A 53 -5.59 -0.21 -4.72
CA PRO A 53 -5.40 -1.52 -5.34
C PRO A 53 -5.19 -2.61 -4.29
N ASP A 54 -5.50 -3.85 -4.68
CA ASP A 54 -5.12 -5.05 -3.93
C ASP A 54 -3.59 -5.20 -3.93
N LEU A 55 -2.99 -5.28 -2.74
CA LEU A 55 -1.55 -5.42 -2.51
C LEU A 55 -1.10 -6.86 -2.25
N HIS A 56 -2.02 -7.82 -2.14
CA HIS A 56 -1.69 -9.24 -2.11
C HIS A 56 -1.21 -9.71 -3.48
N ASN A 57 -1.89 -9.26 -4.54
CA ASN A 57 -1.65 -9.60 -5.94
C ASN A 57 -1.66 -8.33 -6.79
N PHE A 58 -0.64 -7.49 -6.63
CA PHE A 58 -0.61 -6.20 -7.30
C PHE A 58 -0.18 -6.36 -8.76
N ASN A 59 -1.05 -6.00 -9.70
CA ASN A 59 -0.75 -6.07 -11.12
C ASN A 59 -0.01 -4.80 -11.59
N PHE A 60 1.24 -4.96 -12.05
CA PHE A 60 1.98 -3.93 -12.75
C PHE A 60 1.95 -4.21 -14.26
N ASN A 61 0.90 -3.79 -14.95
CA ASN A 61 0.84 -3.97 -16.39
C ASN A 61 1.88 -3.07 -17.08
N GLY A 62 2.81 -3.68 -17.82
CA GLY A 62 3.71 -2.98 -18.74
C GLY A 62 4.97 -2.40 -18.10
N LEU A 63 5.61 -3.13 -17.18
CA LEU A 63 6.96 -2.79 -16.72
C LEU A 63 7.93 -2.80 -17.90
N ARG A 64 8.69 -1.72 -18.04
CA ARG A 64 9.75 -1.59 -19.05
C ARG A 64 11.06 -1.30 -18.34
N PHE A 65 12.04 -2.17 -18.54
CA PHE A 65 13.42 -1.90 -18.19
C PHE A 65 14.08 -1.37 -19.45
N LEU A 66 14.23 -0.05 -19.48
CA LEU A 66 14.86 0.65 -20.59
C LEU A 66 16.36 0.68 -20.38
N ARG A 67 17.11 0.61 -21.47
CA ARG A 67 18.55 0.86 -21.47
C ARG A 67 18.85 2.25 -20.90
N ASN A 68 19.60 2.31 -19.79
CA ASN A 68 20.09 3.57 -19.22
C ASN A 68 21.36 4.04 -19.97
N GLY A 69 21.16 4.56 -21.18
CA GLY A 69 22.23 5.13 -22.02
C GLY A 69 23.35 4.15 -22.38
N ASP A 70 24.48 4.67 -22.85
CA ASP A 70 25.63 3.89 -23.33
C ASP A 70 26.38 3.14 -22.20
N SER A 71 26.00 3.35 -20.93
CA SER A 71 26.59 2.71 -19.75
C SER A 71 25.88 1.44 -19.29
N SER A 72 24.80 1.01 -19.96
CA SER A 72 24.10 -0.22 -19.58
C SER A 72 24.96 -1.46 -19.85
N PRO A 73 25.21 -2.33 -18.86
CA PRO A 73 25.96 -3.57 -19.07
C PRO A 73 25.17 -4.64 -19.86
N ILE A 74 23.88 -4.39 -20.10
CA ILE A 74 22.97 -5.27 -20.83
C ILE A 74 22.42 -4.49 -22.04
N GLU A 75 22.52 -5.09 -23.22
CA GLU A 75 22.04 -4.56 -24.50
C GLU A 75 20.64 -5.12 -24.84
N ALA A 76 19.69 -4.91 -23.93
CA ALA A 76 18.30 -5.35 -24.13
C ALA A 76 17.33 -4.38 -23.48
N ASP A 77 16.25 -4.06 -24.20
CA ASP A 77 15.05 -3.47 -23.62
C ASP A 77 14.13 -4.62 -23.20
N LEU A 78 13.86 -4.75 -21.90
CA LEU A 78 13.01 -5.82 -21.39
C LEU A 78 11.62 -5.26 -21.12
N ARG A 79 10.60 -5.90 -21.71
CA ARG A 79 9.21 -5.64 -21.38
C ARG A 79 8.64 -6.82 -20.60
N ILE A 80 8.13 -6.55 -19.40
CA ILE A 80 7.36 -7.52 -18.64
C ILE A 80 5.89 -7.16 -18.77
N ILE A 81 5.13 -8.03 -19.43
CA ILE A 81 3.68 -7.93 -19.55
C ILE A 81 2.99 -8.93 -18.63
N GLU A 82 1.69 -8.72 -18.41
CA GLU A 82 0.86 -9.60 -17.57
C GLU A 82 1.49 -9.82 -16.18
N SER A 83 2.09 -8.76 -15.64
CA SER A 83 2.95 -8.89 -14.48
C SER A 83 2.19 -8.77 -13.18
N ASN A 84 2.55 -9.59 -12.21
CA ASN A 84 1.99 -9.62 -10.87
C ASN A 84 3.11 -9.60 -9.84
N ILE A 85 3.00 -8.71 -8.86
CA ILE A 85 3.85 -8.65 -7.70
C ILE A 85 3.11 -9.19 -6.47
N THR A 86 3.72 -10.17 -5.84
CA THR A 86 3.23 -10.75 -4.57
C THR A 86 4.17 -10.43 -3.42
N GLY A 87 3.62 -10.42 -2.20
CA GLY A 87 4.38 -10.19 -0.97
C GLY A 87 4.51 -8.72 -0.55
N ILE A 88 3.88 -7.77 -1.26
CA ILE A 88 3.83 -6.36 -0.87
C ILE A 88 3.10 -6.20 0.47
N SER A 89 1.96 -6.88 0.66
CA SER A 89 1.22 -6.84 1.93
C SER A 89 2.01 -7.35 3.15
N GLY A 90 3.10 -8.09 2.93
CA GLY A 90 4.03 -8.54 3.96
C GLY A 90 5.11 -7.51 4.37
N MET A 91 5.20 -6.39 3.67
CA MET A 91 6.20 -5.36 3.93
C MET A 91 6.00 -4.67 5.29
N LYS A 92 7.10 -4.20 5.88
CA LYS A 92 7.10 -3.37 7.09
C LYS A 92 7.80 -2.06 6.82
N ALA A 93 7.18 -0.95 7.22
CA ALA A 93 7.88 0.31 7.25
C ALA A 93 9.03 0.24 8.27
N SER A 94 10.16 0.80 7.89
CA SER A 94 11.42 0.73 8.65
C SER A 94 12.03 2.10 8.92
N ASN A 95 11.54 3.13 8.23
CA ASN A 95 11.95 4.51 8.39
C ASN A 95 10.87 5.42 7.82
N ALA A 96 10.57 6.53 8.50
CA ALA A 96 9.81 7.64 7.95
C ALA A 96 10.63 8.94 8.07
N LYS A 97 10.57 9.79 7.05
CA LYS A 97 11.22 11.12 7.04
C LYS A 97 10.25 12.19 6.55
N GLY A 98 10.38 13.39 7.10
CA GLY A 98 9.46 14.49 6.82
C GLY A 98 8.26 14.47 7.76
N PHE A 99 7.06 14.74 7.26
CA PHE A 99 5.80 14.71 8.01
C PHE A 99 5.76 15.62 9.26
N GLY A 100 6.59 16.67 9.28
CA GLY A 100 6.54 17.71 10.32
C GLY A 100 5.30 18.59 10.19
N LYS A 101 5.21 19.65 11.00
CA LYS A 101 4.11 20.62 10.89
C LYS A 101 4.06 21.30 9.51
N ASP A 102 5.22 21.51 8.91
CA ASP A 102 5.34 21.98 7.52
C ASP A 102 5.43 20.77 6.58
N LEU A 103 4.45 20.64 5.69
CA LEU A 103 4.33 19.56 4.71
C LEU A 103 4.80 19.97 3.30
N LYS A 104 5.42 21.14 3.15
CA LYS A 104 5.92 21.60 1.84
C LYS A 104 7.15 20.84 1.35
N GLY A 105 7.92 20.27 2.27
CA GLY A 105 9.13 19.50 1.96
C GLY A 105 8.83 18.07 1.50
N PRO A 106 9.85 17.35 0.98
CA PRO A 106 9.68 15.96 0.58
C PRO A 106 9.35 15.06 1.79
N HIS A 107 8.56 14.03 1.54
CA HIS A 107 8.15 13.03 2.53
C HIS A 107 8.44 11.64 1.99
N SER A 108 8.94 10.75 2.85
CA SER A 108 9.30 9.40 2.42
C SER A 108 9.05 8.39 3.52
N ILE A 109 8.57 7.22 3.14
CA ILE A 109 8.49 6.04 3.99
C ILE A 109 9.28 4.93 3.30
N THR A 110 10.20 4.30 4.03
CA THR A 110 10.99 3.18 3.54
C THR A 110 10.41 1.87 4.04
N PHE A 111 10.01 1.01 3.11
CA PHE A 111 9.53 -0.33 3.41
C PHE A 111 10.64 -1.37 3.24
N LYS A 112 10.62 -2.38 4.10
CA LYS A 112 11.45 -3.59 3.99
C LYS A 112 10.54 -4.79 3.83
N SER A 113 10.88 -5.64 2.87
CA SER A 113 10.32 -6.99 2.74
C SER A 113 11.38 -8.03 3.02
N LYS A 114 10.96 -9.22 3.46
CA LYS A 114 11.82 -10.41 3.44
C LYS A 114 11.93 -11.00 2.05
N SER A 115 10.83 -10.98 1.30
CA SER A 115 10.74 -11.50 -0.06
C SER A 115 9.58 -10.84 -0.79
N THR A 116 9.78 -10.57 -2.06
CA THR A 116 8.76 -10.05 -2.98
C THR A 116 9.02 -10.73 -4.32
N THR A 117 7.98 -11.27 -4.94
CA THR A 117 8.12 -12.01 -6.20
C THR A 117 7.41 -11.25 -7.30
N LEU A 118 8.12 -11.00 -8.40
CA LEU A 118 7.56 -10.51 -9.65
C LEU A 118 7.45 -11.68 -10.63
N LEU A 119 6.24 -11.98 -11.09
CA LEU A 119 5.96 -12.93 -12.15
C LEU A 119 5.40 -12.18 -13.35
N GLY A 120 5.76 -12.60 -14.56
CA GLY A 120 5.22 -12.03 -15.80
C GLY A 120 5.88 -12.63 -17.03
N LEU A 121 5.36 -12.30 -18.20
CA LEU A 121 5.90 -12.75 -19.48
C LEU A 121 6.91 -11.72 -19.99
N ILE A 122 8.07 -12.19 -20.42
CA ILE A 122 9.11 -11.36 -21.02
C ILE A 122 8.86 -11.32 -22.54
N GLN A 123 8.81 -10.11 -23.09
CA GLN A 123 8.75 -9.83 -24.52
C GLN A 123 9.96 -9.02 -24.96
#